data_AF-A0A3N5PHN3-F1
#
_entry.id   AF-A0A3N5PHN3-F1
#
_cell.length_a   1.000
_cell.length_b   1.000
_cell.length_c   1.000
_cell.angle_alpha   90.00
_cell.angle_beta   90.00
_cell.angle_gamma   90.00
#
_symmetry.space_group_name_H-M   'P 1'
#
loop_
_entity.id
_entity.type
_entity.pdbx_description
1 polymer ?
#
loop_
_entity_poly.entity_id
_entity_poly.type
_entity_poly.pdbx_seq_one_letter_code
_entity_poly.pdbx_strand_id
1 'polypeptide(L)'
;MIFSLDKNKKEDGNLESGEILQLKLNSDLVVLSSCRSGLGEIDEAEGVIGMQKAFFEAGAKSVVVSLWDVNDKYTSLFMQSFYKYISEGFDKSEALRKAKIFFKQNYSANPYYWSAFVLSGDVSKIQNVKTASSNYLLFILLGVFASIFAIYFARRKSSLR
;
A
#
# COMPACT_ATOMS: atom_id res chain seq x y z
N MET A 1 -17.05 11.24 -6.25
CA MET A 1 -16.84 9.77 -6.36
C MET A 1 -17.66 9.10 -5.29
N ILE A 2 -18.35 7.99 -5.56
CA ILE A 2 -19.06 7.26 -4.50
C ILE A 2 -18.02 6.73 -3.51
N PHE A 3 -18.11 7.18 -2.26
CA PHE A 3 -17.22 6.82 -1.17
C PHE A 3 -17.91 5.90 -0.16
N SER A 4 -19.20 6.13 0.09
CA SER A 4 -20.02 5.33 1.00
C SER A 4 -21.36 4.99 0.37
N LEU A 5 -21.82 3.76 0.60
CA LEU A 5 -23.19 3.33 0.26
C LEU A 5 -24.20 3.66 1.37
N ASP A 6 -23.71 4.01 2.56
CA ASP A 6 -24.54 4.45 3.68
C ASP A 6 -24.79 5.96 3.56
N LYS A 7 -26.04 6.32 3.26
CA LYS A 7 -26.50 7.70 3.10
C LYS A 7 -27.34 8.10 4.30
N ASN A 8 -27.05 9.26 4.88
CA ASN A 8 -27.85 9.81 5.96
C ASN A 8 -28.18 11.29 5.70
N LYS A 9 -28.83 11.96 6.67
CA LYS A 9 -29.25 13.37 6.49
C LYS A 9 -28.10 14.38 6.35
N LYS A 10 -26.86 13.98 6.65
CA LYS A 10 -25.66 14.83 6.61
C LYS A 10 -24.67 14.42 5.53
N GLU A 11 -24.62 13.12 5.19
CA GLU A 11 -23.67 12.54 4.25
C GLU A 11 -24.43 11.95 3.05
N ASP A 12 -24.09 12.41 1.84
CA ASP A 12 -24.73 11.98 0.60
C ASP A 12 -24.10 10.73 -0.03
N GLY A 13 -23.01 10.25 0.57
CA GLY A 13 -22.22 9.08 0.17
C GLY A 13 -21.18 9.36 -0.92
N ASN A 14 -21.07 10.60 -1.38
CA ASN A 14 -20.05 11.02 -2.32
C ASN A 14 -18.87 11.67 -1.61
N LEU A 15 -17.70 11.59 -2.24
CA LEU A 15 -16.53 12.38 -1.90
C LEU A 15 -16.21 13.29 -3.08
N GLU A 16 -16.26 14.60 -2.83
CA GLU A 16 -15.98 15.66 -3.79
C GLU A 16 -14.60 16.28 -3.55
N SER A 17 -14.01 16.85 -4.61
CA SER A 17 -12.72 17.52 -4.51
C SER A 17 -12.73 18.64 -3.47
N GLY A 18 -13.81 19.42 -3.39
CA GLY A 18 -13.96 20.50 -2.41
C GLY A 18 -13.99 20.02 -0.94
N GLU A 19 -14.44 18.79 -0.69
CA GLU A 19 -14.40 18.17 0.64
C GLU A 19 -13.00 17.67 0.96
N ILE A 20 -12.31 17.09 -0.03
CA ILE A 20 -10.92 16.65 0.12
C ILE A 20 -10.02 17.84 0.49
N LEU A 21 -10.21 19.01 -0.13
CA LEU A 21 -9.43 20.22 0.16
C LEU A 21 -9.56 20.72 1.61
N GLN A 22 -10.63 20.35 2.30
CA GLN A 22 -10.83 20.70 3.71
C GLN A 22 -10.15 19.70 4.66
N LEU A 23 -9.66 18.57 4.14
CA LEU A 23 -8.91 17.60 4.92
C LEU A 23 -7.51 18.13 5.25
N LYS A 24 -7.00 17.73 6.42
CA LYS A 24 -5.61 17.93 6.84
C LYS A 24 -4.93 16.57 6.92
N LEU A 25 -4.46 16.09 5.78
CA LEU A 25 -3.77 14.81 5.66
C LEU A 25 -2.29 14.95 6.04
N ASN A 26 -1.78 13.90 6.69
CA ASN A 26 -0.36 13.62 6.82
C ASN A 26 -0.11 12.19 6.33
N SER A 27 -0.45 11.94 5.06
CA SER A 27 -0.39 10.61 4.46
C SER A 27 0.84 10.46 3.57
N ASP A 28 1.61 9.39 3.77
CA ASP A 28 2.73 9.06 2.90
C ASP A 28 2.27 8.56 1.52
N LEU A 29 1.06 8.00 1.42
CA LEU A 29 0.53 7.45 0.18
C LEU A 29 -1.01 7.40 0.21
N VAL A 30 -1.65 7.96 -0.81
CA VAL A 30 -3.07 7.77 -1.12
C VAL A 30 -3.18 6.89 -2.37
N VAL A 31 -4.09 5.91 -2.36
CA VAL A 31 -4.34 5.04 -3.51
C VAL A 31 -5.81 5.13 -3.89
N LEU A 32 -6.08 5.56 -5.12
CA LEU A 32 -7.43 5.64 -5.68
C LEU A 32 -7.63 4.47 -6.65
N SER A 33 -8.08 3.33 -6.13
CA SER A 33 -8.23 2.09 -6.90
C SER A 33 -9.56 1.95 -7.65
N SER A 34 -10.30 3.05 -7.83
CA SER A 34 -11.56 3.10 -8.58
C SER A 34 -11.32 3.51 -10.04
N CYS A 35 -12.29 3.23 -10.91
CA CYS A 35 -12.26 3.61 -12.31
C CYS A 35 -12.07 5.12 -12.49
N ARG A 36 -11.20 5.50 -13.44
CA ARG A 36 -10.98 6.91 -13.85
C ARG A 36 -10.58 7.85 -12.71
N SER A 37 -9.97 7.33 -11.64
CA SER A 37 -9.58 8.16 -10.50
C SER A 37 -8.47 9.17 -10.82
N GLY A 38 -7.75 8.97 -11.93
CA GLY A 38 -6.76 9.91 -12.46
C GLY A 38 -7.28 10.83 -13.57
N LEU A 39 -8.51 10.63 -14.06
CA LEU A 39 -9.13 11.50 -15.05
C LEU A 39 -9.88 12.60 -14.31
N GLY A 40 -9.18 13.71 -14.03
CA GLY A 40 -9.84 14.97 -13.70
C GLY A 40 -10.43 15.63 -14.94
N GLU A 41 -11.34 16.58 -14.76
CA GLU A 41 -11.72 17.48 -15.84
C GLU A 41 -10.56 18.45 -16.08
N ILE A 42 -10.21 18.67 -17.35
CA ILE A 42 -9.18 19.65 -17.71
C ILE A 42 -9.85 21.01 -17.67
N ASP A 43 -9.47 21.82 -16.69
CA ASP A 43 -9.79 23.23 -16.66
C ASP A 43 -8.69 24.00 -17.40
N GLU A 44 -9.08 24.90 -18.29
CA GLU A 44 -8.15 25.63 -19.14
C GLU A 44 -7.27 26.63 -18.35
N ALA A 45 -7.67 27.02 -17.13
CA ALA A 45 -6.94 27.96 -16.29
C ALA A 45 -6.10 27.26 -15.19
N GLU A 46 -6.58 26.14 -14.63
CA GLU A 46 -5.93 25.45 -13.51
C GLU A 46 -5.23 24.11 -13.87
N GLY A 47 -5.39 23.62 -15.10
CA GLY A 47 -4.92 22.30 -15.51
C GLY A 47 -5.90 21.18 -15.13
N VAL A 48 -5.41 19.96 -14.87
CA VAL A 48 -6.28 18.85 -14.44
C VAL A 48 -6.85 19.15 -13.05
N ILE A 49 -8.11 19.59 -12.97
CA ILE A 49 -8.88 19.64 -11.73
C ILE A 49 -9.35 18.21 -11.47
N GLY A 50 -8.51 17.47 -10.76
CA GLY A 50 -8.74 16.07 -10.44
C GLY A 50 -8.57 15.79 -8.96
N MET A 51 -9.17 14.69 -8.49
CA MET A 51 -9.01 14.22 -7.10
C MET A 51 -7.54 14.10 -6.69
N GLN A 52 -6.67 13.75 -7.64
CA GLN A 52 -5.22 13.73 -7.41
C GLN A 52 -4.68 15.08 -6.90
N LYS A 53 -5.05 16.21 -7.51
CA LYS A 53 -4.66 17.56 -7.06
C LYS A 53 -5.20 17.86 -5.67
N ALA A 54 -6.48 17.56 -5.45
CA ALA A 54 -7.12 17.78 -4.14
C ALA A 54 -6.42 16.99 -3.02
N PHE A 55 -6.01 15.75 -3.26
CA PHE A 55 -5.25 14.97 -2.27
C PHE A 55 -3.86 15.54 -1.99
N PHE A 56 -3.17 16.07 -3.00
CA PHE A 56 -1.89 16.76 -2.78
C PHE A 56 -2.08 18.03 -1.94
N GLU A 57 -3.08 18.86 -2.27
CA GLU A 57 -3.39 20.08 -1.52
C GLU A 57 -3.82 19.78 -0.08
N ALA A 58 -4.53 18.67 0.12
CA ALA A 58 -4.89 18.18 1.45
C ALA A 58 -3.68 17.65 2.27
N GLY A 59 -2.49 17.49 1.66
CA GLY A 59 -1.26 17.08 2.36
C GLY A 59 -0.80 15.63 2.13
N ALA A 60 -1.30 14.94 1.10
CA ALA A 60 -0.74 13.65 0.70
C ALA A 60 0.64 13.84 0.05
N LYS A 61 1.64 13.04 0.46
CA LYS A 61 2.99 13.09 -0.15
C LYS A 61 3.07 12.39 -1.50
N SER A 62 2.20 11.41 -1.71
CA SER A 62 2.16 10.59 -2.92
C SER A 62 0.75 10.13 -3.20
N VAL A 63 0.39 10.03 -4.47
CA VAL A 63 -0.92 9.55 -4.92
C VAL A 63 -0.74 8.52 -6.04
N VAL A 64 -1.47 7.41 -5.95
CA VAL A 64 -1.64 6.42 -7.03
C VAL A 64 -3.04 6.52 -7.58
N VAL A 65 -3.16 6.62 -8.91
CA VAL A 65 -4.45 6.72 -9.62
C VAL A 65 -4.51 5.76 -10.80
N SER A 66 -5.73 5.46 -11.26
CA SER A 66 -5.98 4.73 -12.49
C SER A 66 -6.17 5.70 -13.68
N LEU A 67 -5.54 5.38 -14.82
CA LEU A 67 -5.63 6.15 -16.05
C LEU A 67 -6.90 5.84 -16.86
N TRP A 68 -7.50 4.66 -16.68
CA TRP A 68 -8.70 4.20 -17.38
C TRP A 68 -9.54 3.28 -16.49
N ASP A 69 -10.65 2.77 -17.03
CA ASP A 69 -11.55 1.85 -16.33
C ASP A 69 -10.83 0.54 -16.00
N VAL A 70 -10.91 0.13 -14.73
CA VAL A 70 -10.22 -1.07 -14.26
C VAL A 70 -11.22 -2.17 -13.95
N ASN A 71 -10.80 -3.43 -14.14
CA ASN A 71 -11.63 -4.57 -13.75
C ASN A 71 -11.43 -4.87 -12.26
N ASP A 72 -12.52 -4.98 -11.48
CA ASP A 72 -12.45 -5.14 -10.02
C ASP A 72 -11.64 -6.37 -9.58
N LYS A 73 -11.86 -7.52 -10.21
CA LYS A 73 -11.17 -8.77 -9.88
C LYS A 73 -9.66 -8.63 -10.08
N TYR A 74 -9.24 -8.12 -11.24
CA TYR A 74 -7.83 -7.94 -11.55
C TYR A 74 -7.19 -6.80 -10.74
N THR A 75 -7.93 -5.73 -10.47
CA THR A 75 -7.47 -4.63 -9.61
C THR A 75 -7.19 -5.11 -8.20
N SER A 76 -8.06 -5.94 -7.63
CA SER A 76 -7.84 -6.51 -6.30
C SER A 76 -6.54 -7.34 -6.26
N LEU A 77 -6.32 -8.20 -7.26
CA LEU A 77 -5.09 -8.99 -7.36
C LEU A 77 -3.84 -8.12 -7.53
N PHE A 78 -3.92 -7.09 -8.38
CA PHE A 78 -2.84 -6.12 -8.57
C PHE A 78 -2.51 -5.37 -7.28
N MET A 79 -3.54 -4.85 -6.59
CA MET A 79 -3.38 -4.08 -5.35
C MET A 79 -2.85 -4.94 -4.21
N GLN A 80 -3.26 -6.20 -4.09
CA GLN A 80 -2.66 -7.14 -3.14
C GLN A 80 -1.14 -7.27 -3.35
N SER A 81 -0.69 -7.41 -4.60
CA SER A 81 0.74 -7.48 -4.91
C SER A 81 1.47 -6.17 -4.63
N PHE A 82 0.86 -5.03 -4.95
CA PHE A 82 1.42 -3.70 -4.67
C PHE A 82 1.60 -3.48 -3.17
N TYR A 83 0.56 -3.69 -2.36
CA TYR A 83 0.64 -3.55 -0.91
C TYR A 83 1.58 -4.56 -0.26
N LYS A 84 1.70 -5.77 -0.82
CA LYS A 84 2.72 -6.74 -0.39
C LYS A 84 4.13 -6.18 -0.57
N TYR A 85 4.47 -5.63 -1.73
CA TYR A 85 5.80 -5.07 -1.93
C TYR A 85 6.06 -3.81 -1.10
N ILE A 86 5.03 -2.99 -0.85
CA ILE A 86 5.12 -1.90 0.13
C ILE A 86 5.43 -2.45 1.53
N SER A 87 4.74 -3.51 1.97
CA SER A 87 4.94 -4.08 3.32
C SER A 87 6.30 -4.76 3.50
N GLU A 88 6.89 -5.25 2.41
CA GLU A 88 8.27 -5.75 2.34
C GLU A 88 9.33 -4.64 2.43
N GLY A 89 8.93 -3.36 2.39
CA GLY A 89 9.81 -2.21 2.58
C GLY A 89 10.43 -1.67 1.28
N PHE A 90 9.91 -2.04 0.11
CA PHE A 90 10.32 -1.44 -1.16
C PHE A 90 9.84 0.02 -1.26
N ASP A 91 10.62 0.82 -2.01
CA ASP A 91 10.19 2.15 -2.44
C ASP A 91 8.86 2.06 -3.21
N LYS A 92 8.02 3.09 -3.15
CA LYS A 92 6.68 3.08 -3.77
C LYS A 92 6.77 2.82 -5.28
N SER A 93 7.77 3.40 -5.96
CA SER A 93 8.01 3.17 -7.39
C SER A 93 8.43 1.73 -7.68
N GLU A 94 9.31 1.16 -6.85
CA GLU A 94 9.78 -0.21 -7.00
C GLU A 94 8.68 -1.24 -6.67
N ALA A 95 7.88 -0.98 -5.64
CA ALA A 95 6.71 -1.77 -5.32
C ALA A 95 5.71 -1.79 -6.47
N LEU A 96 5.44 -0.64 -7.09
CA LEU A 96 4.55 -0.54 -8.26
C LEU A 96 5.13 -1.30 -9.47
N ARG A 97 6.43 -1.18 -9.71
CA ARG A 97 7.12 -1.91 -10.80
C ARG A 97 7.04 -3.43 -10.59
N LYS A 98 7.32 -3.90 -9.38
CA LYS A 98 7.23 -5.32 -9.02
C LYS A 98 5.81 -5.85 -9.14
N ALA A 99 4.81 -5.09 -8.70
CA ALA A 99 3.40 -5.44 -8.88
C ALA A 99 3.04 -5.62 -10.37
N LYS A 100 3.48 -4.69 -11.24
CA LYS A 100 3.29 -4.79 -12.69
C LYS A 100 3.92 -6.05 -13.29
N ILE A 101 5.17 -6.36 -12.90
CA ILE A 101 5.89 -7.55 -13.39
C ILE A 101 5.24 -8.84 -12.89
N PHE A 102 4.93 -8.90 -11.59
CA PHE A 102 4.28 -10.04 -10.97
C PHE A 102 2.93 -10.32 -11.63
N PHE A 103 2.13 -9.27 -11.85
CA PHE A 103 0.83 -9.40 -12.49
C PHE A 103 0.95 -9.90 -13.94
N LYS A 104 1.89 -9.33 -14.70
CA LYS A 104 2.19 -9.74 -16.08
C LYS A 104 2.54 -11.23 -16.17
N GLN A 105 3.29 -11.74 -15.20
CA GLN A 105 3.77 -13.13 -15.17
C GLN A 105 2.72 -14.13 -14.68
N ASN A 106 1.86 -13.74 -13.74
CA ASN A 106 0.99 -14.69 -13.02
C ASN A 106 -0.50 -14.60 -13.40
N TYR A 107 -0.95 -13.48 -13.97
CA TYR A 107 -2.38 -13.26 -14.28
C TYR A 107 -2.63 -12.94 -15.75
N SER A 108 -2.02 -11.88 -16.28
CA SER A 108 -2.24 -11.51 -17.69
C SER A 108 -1.14 -10.62 -18.25
N ALA A 109 -0.66 -10.96 -19.44
CA ALA A 109 0.29 -10.12 -20.18
C ALA A 109 -0.35 -8.86 -20.77
N ASN A 110 -1.69 -8.80 -20.88
CA ASN A 110 -2.39 -7.67 -21.49
C ASN A 110 -2.19 -6.40 -20.64
N PRO A 111 -1.59 -5.32 -21.21
CA PRO A 111 -1.31 -4.07 -20.50
C PRO A 111 -2.56 -3.42 -19.92
N TYR A 112 -3.74 -3.66 -20.48
CA TYR A 112 -5.00 -3.14 -19.95
C TYR A 112 -5.17 -3.40 -18.44
N TYR A 113 -4.73 -4.55 -17.94
CA TYR A 113 -4.96 -4.96 -16.55
C TYR A 113 -3.90 -4.48 -15.55
N TRP A 114 -2.66 -4.23 -15.97
CA TRP A 114 -1.56 -3.88 -15.05
C TRP A 114 -0.96 -2.49 -15.27
N SER A 115 -1.16 -1.89 -16.44
CA SER A 115 -0.56 -0.58 -16.78
C SER A 115 -1.43 0.62 -16.39
N ALA A 116 -2.66 0.38 -15.92
CA ALA A 116 -3.61 1.43 -15.55
C ALA A 116 -3.13 2.33 -14.42
N PHE A 117 -2.33 1.80 -13.49
CA PHE A 117 -1.92 2.53 -12.29
C PHE A 117 -0.63 3.32 -12.47
N VAL A 118 -0.67 4.59 -12.12
CA VAL A 118 0.46 5.52 -12.09
C VAL A 118 0.66 6.09 -10.70
N LEU A 119 1.92 6.37 -10.35
CA LEU A 119 2.33 6.96 -9.07
C LEU A 119 2.84 8.38 -9.34
N SER A 120 2.47 9.33 -8.48
CA SER A 120 2.98 10.70 -8.48
C SER A 120 3.32 11.16 -7.06
N GLY A 121 4.27 12.10 -6.94
CA GLY A 121 4.77 12.60 -5.65
C GLY A 121 6.04 11.89 -5.18
N ASP A 122 6.24 11.80 -3.86
CA ASP A 122 7.41 11.14 -3.27
C ASP A 122 7.41 9.64 -3.58
N VAL A 123 8.46 9.14 -4.22
CA VAL A 123 8.55 7.74 -4.65
C VAL A 123 9.27 6.83 -3.66
N SER A 124 9.80 7.39 -2.57
CA SER A 124 10.58 6.66 -1.58
C SER A 124 9.72 5.76 -0.68
N LYS A 125 10.36 4.82 0.03
CA LYS A 125 9.73 3.92 0.99
C LYS A 125 8.90 4.66 2.04
N ILE A 126 7.78 4.06 2.41
CA ILE A 126 6.96 4.54 3.53
C ILE A 126 7.73 4.27 4.83
N GLN A 127 7.95 5.31 5.63
CA GLN A 127 8.61 5.17 6.92
C GLN A 127 7.64 4.51 7.92
N ASN A 128 8.15 3.67 8.82
CA ASN A 128 7.35 2.95 9.83
C ASN A 128 6.40 1.86 9.29
N VAL A 129 6.59 1.37 8.07
CA VAL A 129 5.99 0.08 7.67
C VAL A 129 6.57 -0.98 8.61
N LYS A 130 5.71 -1.57 9.46
CA LYS A 130 6.09 -2.73 10.28
C LYS A 130 6.32 -3.92 9.35
N THR A 131 7.52 -4.02 8.78
CA THR A 131 7.93 -5.20 8.04
C THR A 131 7.89 -6.37 9.02
N ALA A 132 7.11 -7.42 8.71
CA ALA A 132 7.01 -8.64 9.50
C ALA A 132 8.30 -9.50 9.47
N SER A 133 9.45 -8.89 9.18
CA SER A 133 10.72 -9.56 8.94
C SER A 133 11.47 -9.81 10.25
N SER A 134 11.41 -11.08 10.66
CA SER A 134 12.57 -11.90 11.03
C SER A 134 13.33 -11.61 12.34
N ASN A 135 12.62 -11.54 13.47
CA ASN A 135 13.23 -11.77 14.79
C ASN A 135 12.79 -13.09 15.45
N TYR A 136 11.79 -13.80 14.91
CA TYR A 136 11.32 -15.08 15.48
C TYR A 136 12.38 -16.19 15.46
N LEU A 137 13.22 -16.23 14.43
CA LEU A 137 14.32 -17.20 14.35
C LEU A 137 15.36 -16.97 15.46
N LEU A 138 15.62 -15.71 15.83
CA LEU A 138 16.51 -15.39 16.97
C LEU A 138 15.91 -15.87 18.30
N PHE A 139 14.60 -15.68 18.51
CA PHE A 139 13.93 -16.17 19.71
C PHE A 139 13.93 -17.71 19.79
N ILE A 140 13.73 -18.40 18.66
CA ILE A 140 13.81 -19.86 18.60
C ILE A 140 15.24 -20.34 18.90
N LEU A 141 16.26 -19.72 18.29
CA LEU A 141 17.67 -20.07 18.55
C LEU A 141 18.08 -19.84 20.01
N LEU A 142 17.68 -18.71 20.61
CA LEU A 142 17.90 -18.43 22.03
C LEU A 142 17.21 -19.46 22.93
N GLY A 143 15.97 -19.85 22.59
CA GLY A 143 15.23 -20.88 23.31
C GLY A 143 15.90 -22.26 23.26
N VAL A 144 16.39 -22.66 22.09
CA VAL A 144 17.14 -23.93 21.92
C VAL A 144 18.46 -23.88 22.70
N PHE A 145 19.20 -22.77 22.63
CA PHE A 145 20.48 -22.62 23.33
C PHE A 145 20.30 -22.67 24.86
N ALA A 146 19.29 -21.98 25.39
CA ALA A 146 18.95 -22.01 26.82
C ALA A 146 18.56 -23.42 27.28
N SER A 147 17.82 -24.16 26.45
CA SER A 147 17.43 -25.55 26.74
C SER A 147 18.64 -26.49 26.80
N ILE A 148 19.55 -26.38 25.84
CA ILE A 148 20.80 -27.16 25.80
C ILE A 148 21.68 -26.84 27.02
N PHE A 149 21.80 -25.55 27.35
CA PHE A 149 22.59 -25.10 28.51
C PHE A 149 22.00 -25.60 29.83
N ALA A 150 20.68 -25.57 29.99
CA ALA A 150 19.98 -26.11 31.15
C ALA A 150 20.21 -27.62 31.30
N ILE A 151 20.12 -28.38 30.20
CA ILE A 151 20.37 -29.83 30.19
C ILE A 151 21.83 -30.14 30.54
N TYR A 152 22.78 -29.39 29.98
CA TYR A 152 24.20 -29.54 30.27
C TYR A 152 24.49 -29.30 31.77
N PHE A 153 23.95 -28.23 32.34
CA PHE A 153 24.15 -27.89 33.75
C PHE A 153 23.47 -28.90 34.69
N ALA A 154 22.28 -29.39 34.35
CA ALA A 154 21.58 -30.42 35.11
C ALA A 154 22.37 -31.74 35.15
N ARG A 155 22.96 -32.16 34.03
CA ARG A 155 23.82 -33.37 33.95
C ARG A 155 25.14 -33.22 34.72
N ARG A 156 25.74 -32.03 34.72
CA ARG A 156 26.97 -31.75 35.49
C ARG A 156 26.73 -31.83 36.99
N LYS A 157 25.58 -31.36 37.47
CA LYS A 157 25.23 -31.37 38.90
C LYS A 157 24.92 -32.78 39.43
N SER A 158 24.41 -33.70 38.59
CA SER A 158 24.17 -35.09 38.99
C SER A 158 25.43 -35.97 39.01
N SER A 159 26.51 -35.56 38.33
CA SER A 159 27.79 -36.28 38.30
C SER A 159 28.73 -35.97 39.49
N LEU A 160 28.36 -35.02 40.35
CA LEU A 160 29.14 -34.59 41.52
C LEU A 160 28.50 -35.04 42.86
N ARG A 161 27.58 -36.01 42.82
CA ARG A 161 26.99 -36.67 43.98
C ARG A 161 27.31 -38.16 43.94
#